data_AF-A0A433DBF6-F1
#
_entry.id   AF-A0A433DBF6-F1
#
_cell.length_a   1.000
_cell.length_b   1.000
_cell.length_c   1.000
_cell.angle_alpha   90.00
_cell.angle_beta   90.00
_cell.angle_gamma   90.00
#
_symmetry.space_group_name_H-M   'P 1'
#
loop_
_entity.id
_entity.type
_entity.pdbx_description
1 polymer ?
#
loop_
_entity_poly.entity_id
_entity_poly.type
_entity_poly.pdbx_seq_one_letter_code
_entity_poly.pdbx_strand_id
1 'polypeptide(L)' 'MSGLTFSNEFILYNKGLHCDFACLVFSLLSKKPTNETIQLIITDAVDIEKEFTTNVLSVDLI' A
#
# COMPACT_ATOMS: atom_id res chain seq x y z
N MET A 1 -20.94 -5.58 6.81
CA MET A 1 -20.98 -5.43 8.29
C MET A 1 -20.74 -3.97 8.65
N SER A 2 -21.75 -3.26 9.18
CA SER A 2 -21.70 -1.78 9.33
C SER A 2 -20.59 -1.26 10.23
N GLY A 3 -20.32 -1.92 11.37
CA GLY A 3 -19.23 -1.54 12.27
C GLY A 3 -17.84 -1.74 11.66
N LEU A 4 -17.67 -2.80 10.86
CA LEU A 4 -16.41 -3.12 10.17
C LEU A 4 -16.12 -2.13 9.04
N THR A 5 -17.13 -1.78 8.24
CA THR A 5 -16.94 -0.82 7.15
C THR A 5 -16.62 0.57 7.69
N PHE A 6 -17.34 1.01 8.74
CA PHE A 6 -17.08 2.30 9.39
C PHE A 6 -15.67 2.38 9.97
N SER A 7 -15.21 1.36 10.71
CA SER A 7 -13.85 1.37 11.24
C SER A 7 -12.79 1.29 10.14
N ASN A 8 -13.04 0.54 9.07
CA ASN A 8 -12.13 0.45 7.93
C ASN A 8 -11.96 1.78 7.21
N GLU A 9 -12.99 2.62 7.13
CA GLU A 9 -12.86 3.98 6.56
C GLU A 9 -11.82 4.82 7.32
N PHE A 10 -11.88 4.84 8.66
CA PHE A 10 -10.89 5.56 9.46
C PHE A 10 -9.49 4.96 9.31
N ILE A 11 -9.38 3.63 9.27
CA ILE A 11 -8.08 2.97 9.10
C ILE A 11 -7.48 3.31 7.72
N LEU A 12 -8.29 3.28 6.66
CA LEU A 12 -7.85 3.63 5.31
C LEU A 12 -7.43 5.10 5.21
N TYR A 13 -8.18 6.01 5.84
CA TYR A 13 -7.81 7.42 5.93
C TYR A 13 -6.43 7.60 6.59
N ASN A 14 -6.21 6.95 7.74
CA ASN A 14 -4.93 7.02 8.44
C ASN A 14 -3.79 6.42 7.61
N LYS A 15 -4.00 5.25 6.98
CA LYS A 15 -3.01 4.63 6.08
C LYS A 15 -2.64 5.55 4.92
N GLY A 16 -3.62 6.26 4.34
CA GLY A 16 -3.39 7.28 3.32
C GLY A 16 -2.45 8.38 3.80
N LEU A 17 -2.73 8.98 4.96
CA LEU A 17 -1.87 10.01 5.56
C LEU A 17 -0.44 9.51 5.82
N HIS A 18 -0.28 8.27 6.28
CA HIS A 18 1.05 7.67 6.47
C HIS A 18 1.81 7.51 5.14
N CYS A 19 1.11 7.11 4.07
CA CYS A 19 1.70 6.99 2.73
C CYS A 19 2.16 8.36 2.21
N ASP A 20 1.29 9.38 2.28
CA ASP A 20 1.60 10.74 1.85
C ASP A 20 2.78 11.32 2.64
N PHE A 21 2.83 11.06 3.95
CA PHE A 21 3.94 11.47 4.78
C PHE A 21 5.25 10.80 4.38
N ALA A 22 5.25 9.50 4.06
CA ALA A 22 6.43 8.81 3.55
C ALA A 22 6.90 9.40 2.22
N CYS A 23 5.99 9.72 1.30
CA CYS A 23 6.29 10.41 0.04
C CYS A 23 6.87 11.81 0.27
N LEU A 24 6.34 12.57 1.25
CA LEU A 24 6.89 13.87 1.63
C LEU A 24 8.32 13.73 2.17
N VAL A 25 8.57 12.83 3.12
CA VAL A 25 9.93 12.56 3.63
C VAL A 25 10.87 12.15 2.51
N PHE A 26 10.41 11.27 1.60
CA PHE A 26 11.17 10.87 0.42
C PHE A 26 11.50 12.06 -0.49
N SER A 27 10.58 13.02 -0.64
CA SER A 27 10.79 14.22 -1.45
C SER A 27 11.95 15.09 -0.92
N LEU A 28 12.13 15.12 0.40
CA LEU A 28 13.13 15.91 1.13
C LEU A 28 14.53 15.26 1.15
N LEU A 29 14.66 14.00 0.71
CA LEU A 29 15.96 13.32 0.67
C LEU A 29 16.90 13.98 -0.34
N SER A 30 18.12 14.32 0.10
CA SER A 30 19.17 14.86 -0.77
C SER A 30 19.74 13.83 -1.74
N LYS A 31 19.74 12.54 -1.35
CA LYS A 31 20.16 11.41 -2.18
C LYS A 31 19.02 10.41 -2.25
N LYS A 32 18.44 10.25 -3.44
CA LYS A 32 17.35 9.32 -3.70
C LYS A 32 17.89 8.06 -4.39
N PRO A 33 17.30 6.87 -4.13
CA PRO A 33 17.59 5.69 -4.93
C PRO A 33 17.21 5.92 -6.40
N THR A 34 17.71 5.08 -7.30
CA THR A 34 17.34 5.16 -8.72
C THR A 34 15.86 4.79 -8.91
N ASN A 35 15.26 5.30 -9.98
CA ASN A 35 13.87 4.96 -10.32
C ASN A 35 13.68 3.46 -10.52
N GLU A 36 14.70 2.77 -11.04
CA GLU A 36 14.71 1.31 -11.21
C GLU A 36 14.56 0.59 -9.86
N THR A 37 15.33 1.00 -8.84
CA THR A 37 15.22 0.41 -7.50
C THR A 37 13.86 0.68 -6.87
N ILE A 38 13.33 1.90 -7.01
CA ILE A 38 12.00 2.25 -6.49
C ILE A 38 10.93 1.38 -7.16
N GLN A 39 10.98 1.29 -8.49
CA GLN A 39 10.03 0.51 -9.28
C GLN A 39 10.09 -0.97 -8.91
N LEU A 40 11.29 -1.53 -8.72
CA LEU A 40 11.46 -2.93 -8.29
C LEU A 40 10.76 -3.16 -6.95
N ILE A 41 11.07 -2.36 -5.93
CA ILE A 41 10.49 -2.52 -4.58
C ILE A 41 8.96 -2.45 -4.61
N ILE A 42 8.40 -1.49 -5.34
CA ILE A 42 6.94 -1.32 -5.42
C ILE A 42 6.30 -2.45 -6.23
N THR A 43 6.92 -2.88 -7.33
CA THR A 43 6.36 -3.93 -8.18
C THR A 43 6.37 -5.28 -7.46
N ASP A 44 7.45 -5.61 -6.77
CA ASP A 44 7.55 -6.83 -5.94
C ASP A 44 6.45 -6.86 -4.87
N ALA A 45 6.20 -5.72 -4.20
CA ALA A 45 5.13 -5.61 -3.21
C ALA A 45 3.73 -5.78 -3.84
N VAL A 46 3.51 -5.23 -5.03
CA VAL A 46 2.26 -5.36 -5.78
C VAL A 46 2.01 -6.81 -6.19
N ASP A 47 3.04 -7.53 -6.62
CA ASP A 47 2.89 -8.92 -7.05
C ASP A 47 2.57 -9.85 -5.87
N ILE A 48 3.16 -9.60 -4.70
CA ILE A 48 2.80 -10.30 -3.45
C ILE A 48 1.34 -10.03 -3.07
N GLU A 49 0.88 -8.77 -3.14
CA GLU A 49 -0.51 -8.41 -2.80
C GLU A 49 -1.52 -9.04 -3.77
N LYS A 50 -1.19 -9.09 -5.06
CA LYS A 50 -2.01 -9.80 -6.06
C LYS A 50 -2.09 -11.28 -5.74
N GLU A 51 -0.97 -11.94 -5.44
CA GLU A 51 -0.97 -13.37 -5.07
C GLU A 51 -1.85 -13.61 -3.85
N PHE A 52 -1.75 -12.75 -2.83
CA PHE A 52 -2.57 -12.85 -1.63
C PHE A 52 -4.07 -12.73 -1.95
N THR A 53 -4.46 -11.72 -2.71
CA THR A 53 -5.88 -11.40 -2.99
C THR A 53 -6.52 -12.27 -4.08
N THR A 54 -5.73 -13.02 -4.85
CA THR A 54 -6.24 -13.89 -5.93
C THR A 54 -6.12 -15.38 -5.60
N ASN A 55 -5.01 -15.80 -4.98
CA ASN A 55 -4.71 -17.23 -4.78
C ASN A 55 -4.84 -17.66 -3.32
N VAL A 56 -4.45 -16.82 -2.35
CA VAL A 56 -4.47 -17.20 -0.92
C VAL A 56 -5.84 -16.93 -0.31
N LEU A 57 -6.34 -15.72 -0.46
CA LEU A 57 -7.66 -15.29 -0.03
C LEU A 57 -8.36 -14.60 -1.21
N SER A 58 -8.88 -15.42 -2.12
CA SER A 58 -9.58 -14.92 -3.31
C SER A 58 -10.75 -14.03 -2.93
N VAL A 59 -10.83 -12.87 -3.56
CA VAL A 59 -11.98 -11.96 -3.43
C VAL A 59 -13.30 -12.58 -3.89
N ASP A 60 -13.28 -13.63 -4.70
CA ASP A 60 -14.49 -14.35 -5.13
C ASP A 60 -15.25 -15.05 -3.98
N LEU A 61 -14.63 -15.13 -2.79
CA LEU A 61 -15.20 -15.76 -1.60
C LEU A 61 -16.16 -14.85 -0.82
N ILE A 62 -16.26 -13.55 -1.15
CA ILE A 62 -16.94 -12.51 -0.33
C ILE A 62 -17.88 -11.66 -1.17
#